data_AF-A0AAD4W2N8-F1
#
_entry.id   AF-A0AAD4W2N8-F1
#
_cell.length_a   1.000
_cell.length_b   1.000
_cell.length_c   1.000
_cell.angle_alpha   90.00
_cell.angle_beta   90.00
_cell.angle_gamma   90.00
#
_symmetry.space_group_name_H-M   'P 1'
#
loop_
_entity.id
_entity.type
_entity.pdbx_description
1 polymer ?
#
loop_
_entity_poly.entity_id
_entity_poly.type
_entity_poly.pdbx_seq_one_letter_code
_entity_poly.pdbx_strand_id
1 'polypeptide(L)' 'MEIDQGTLTLKTWDEFKKEKLRWLKQMGSVKDYVTTFTNLLFEVHSMTDENKLIYFMSGLQNWAKLVAIRS' A
#
# COMPACT_ATOMS: atom_id res chain seq x y z
N MET A 1 -17.09 -9.43 32.50
CA MET A 1 -17.05 -8.84 31.14
C MET A 1 -15.68 -9.20 30.60
N GLU A 2 -15.59 -10.33 29.90
CA GLU A 2 -14.34 -10.79 29.32
C GLU A 2 -14.07 -9.95 28.07
N ILE A 3 -13.03 -9.14 28.12
CA ILE A 3 -12.53 -8.45 26.94
C ILE A 3 -11.69 -9.49 26.22
N ASP A 4 -12.30 -10.18 25.26
CA ASP A 4 -11.60 -11.07 24.36
C ASP A 4 -10.56 -10.23 23.61
N GLN A 5 -9.31 -10.29 24.05
CA GLN A 5 -8.19 -9.78 23.29
C GLN A 5 -8.02 -10.71 22.11
N GLY A 6 -8.82 -10.43 21.07
CA GLY A 6 -8.93 -11.23 19.86
C GLY A 6 -7.57 -11.69 19.36
N THR A 7 -7.48 -12.99 19.13
CA THR A 7 -6.27 -13.70 18.71
C THR A 7 -5.47 -12.94 17.64
N LEU A 8 -4.28 -12.48 18.02
CA LEU A 8 -3.36 -11.72 17.19
C LEU A 8 -2.67 -12.65 16.16
N THR A 9 -3.35 -12.97 15.06
CA THR A 9 -2.76 -13.80 14.01
C THR A 9 -1.93 -12.95 13.03
N LEU A 10 -0.86 -13.51 12.45
CA LEU A 10 -0.05 -12.84 11.43
C LEU A 10 -0.87 -12.34 10.23
N LYS A 11 -1.98 -13.01 9.92
CA LYS A 11 -2.93 -12.59 8.89
C LYS A 11 -3.52 -11.20 9.18
N THR A 12 -3.83 -10.89 10.43
CA THR A 12 -4.40 -9.60 10.84
C THR A 12 -3.46 -8.43 10.56
N TRP A 13 -2.14 -8.62 10.75
CA TRP A 13 -1.13 -7.58 10.49
C TRP A 13 -0.87 -7.36 9.01
N ASP A 14 -0.86 -8.43 8.21
CA ASP A 14 -0.76 -8.33 6.75
C ASP A 14 -1.95 -7.53 6.19
N GLU A 15 -3.17 -7.83 6.62
CA GLU A 15 -4.37 -7.08 6.18
C GLU A 15 -4.30 -5.60 6.59
N PHE A 16 -3.84 -5.28 7.79
CA PHE A 16 -3.63 -3.89 8.22
C PHE A 16 -2.62 -3.14 7.33
N LYS A 17 -1.52 -3.79 6.96
CA LYS A 17 -0.50 -3.20 6.07
C LYS A 17 -1.01 -3.06 4.64
N LYS A 18 -1.81 -4.00 4.14
CA LYS A 18 -2.51 -3.88 2.84
C LYS A 18 -3.43 -2.68 2.82
N GLU A 19 -4.16 -2.43 3.90
CA GLU A 19 -5.02 -1.25 4.01
C GLU A 19 -4.20 0.05 4.01
N LYS A 20 -3.04 0.08 4.69
CA LYS A 20 -2.11 1.23 4.58
C LYS A 20 -1.64 1.48 3.14
N LEU A 21 -1.29 0.42 2.39
CA LEU A 21 -0.89 0.54 0.98
C LEU A 21 -2.03 1.09 0.12
N ARG A 22 -3.26 0.64 0.36
CA ARG A 22 -4.47 1.11 -0.35
C ARG A 22 -4.72 2.61 -0.18
N TRP A 23 -4.48 3.14 1.02
CA TRP A 23 -4.68 4.56 1.33
C TRP A 23 -3.45 5.44 1.11
N LEU A 24 -2.29 4.87 0.78
CA LEU A 24 -1.08 5.64 0.56
C LEU A 24 -1.24 6.58 -0.65
N LYS A 25 -1.14 7.88 -0.42
CA LYS A 25 -1.19 8.92 -1.47
C LYS A 25 0.15 9.61 -1.61
N GLN A 26 0.54 9.92 -2.84
CA GLN A 26 1.67 10.79 -3.13
C GLN A 26 1.33 12.22 -2.69
N MET A 27 1.94 12.67 -1.59
CA MET A 27 1.81 14.05 -1.09
C MET A 27 2.97 14.96 -1.50
N GLY A 28 4.10 14.38 -1.93
CA GLY A 28 5.31 15.11 -2.32
C GLY A 28 5.95 14.56 -3.59
N SER A 29 7.26 14.37 -3.58
CA SER A 29 7.97 13.85 -4.75
C SER A 29 7.55 12.40 -5.05
N VAL A 30 7.63 12.01 -6.33
CA VAL A 30 7.39 10.61 -6.74
C VAL A 30 8.40 9.69 -6.07
N LYS A 31 9.64 10.14 -5.88
CA LYS A 31 10.70 9.37 -5.21
C LYS A 31 10.31 9.00 -3.78
N ASP A 32 9.85 9.97 -2.99
CA ASP A 32 9.45 9.74 -1.59
C ASP A 32 8.25 8.79 -1.50
N TYR A 33 7.30 8.94 -2.44
CA TYR A 33 6.18 8.02 -2.57
C TYR A 33 6.63 6.59 -2.89
N VAL A 34 7.50 6.40 -3.88
CA VAL A 34 8.04 5.09 -4.25
C VAL A 34 8.76 4.46 -3.06
N THR A 35 9.64 5.21 -2.38
CA THR A 35 10.36 4.72 -1.20
C THR A 35 9.40 4.26 -0.09
N THR A 36 8.38 5.06 0.21
CA THR A 36 7.38 4.73 1.24
C THR A 36 6.56 3.50 0.85
N PHE A 37 6.14 3.42 -0.42
CA PHE A 37 5.40 2.29 -0.95
C PHE A 37 6.22 0.99 -0.91
N THR A 38 7.48 1.02 -1.35
CA THR A 38 8.36 -0.15 -1.33
C THR A 38 8.63 -0.64 0.09
N ASN A 39 8.84 0.26 1.06
CA ASN A 39 9.05 -0.13 2.45
C ASN A 39 7.83 -0.86 3.03
N LEU A 40 6.63 -0.31 2.82
CA LEU A 40 5.38 -0.95 3.24
C LEU A 40 5.14 -2.28 2.52
N LEU A 41 5.54 -2.38 1.25
CA LEU A 41 5.38 -3.59 0.46
C LEU A 41 6.29 -4.73 0.96
N PHE A 42 7.52 -4.44 1.35
CA PHE A 42 8.43 -5.43 1.95
C PHE A 42 7.87 -6.06 3.23
N GLU A 43 7.02 -5.33 3.94
CA GLU A 43 6.38 -5.80 5.16
C GLU A 43 5.17 -6.72 4.93
N VAL A 44 4.65 -6.82 3.69
CA VAL A 44 3.46 -7.61 3.32
C VAL A 44 3.87 -8.82 2.49
N HIS A 45 3.79 -10.00 3.07
CA HIS A 45 4.25 -11.24 2.43
C HIS A 45 3.23 -11.84 1.45
N SER A 46 1.96 -11.42 1.52
CA SER A 46 0.82 -12.06 0.85
C SER A 46 0.04 -11.17 -0.14
N MET A 47 0.74 -10.42 -0.99
CA MET A 47 0.11 -9.56 -2.03
C MET A 47 0.45 -10.03 -3.46
N THR A 48 -0.56 -10.13 -4.32
CA THR A 48 -0.39 -10.42 -5.76
C THR A 48 0.19 -9.20 -6.48
N ASP A 49 0.92 -9.43 -7.58
CA ASP A 49 1.52 -8.33 -8.36
C ASP A 49 0.48 -7.37 -8.95
N GLU A 50 -0.70 -7.90 -9.31
CA GLU A 50 -1.85 -7.10 -9.74
C GLU A 50 -2.31 -6.13 -8.65
N ASN A 51 -2.47 -6.61 -7.40
CA ASN A 51 -2.87 -5.74 -6.29
C ASN A 51 -1.79 -4.69 -5.97
N LYS A 52 -0.50 -5.06 -6.06
CA LYS A 52 0.61 -4.10 -5.90
C LYS A 52 0.51 -2.97 -6.91
N LEU A 53 0.29 -3.31 -8.19
CA LEU A 53 0.18 -2.33 -9.26
C LEU A 53 -1.05 -1.44 -9.10
N ILE A 54 -2.22 -2.03 -8.80
CA ILE A 54 -3.46 -1.28 -8.60
C ILE A 54 -3.30 -0.29 -7.44
N TYR A 55 -2.73 -0.71 -6.30
CA TYR A 55 -2.54 0.17 -5.15
C TYR A 55 -1.54 1.28 -5.45
N PHE A 56 -0.41 0.93 -6.07
CA PHE A 56 0.60 1.90 -6.50
C PHE A 56 0.00 2.97 -7.42
N MET A 57 -0.71 2.55 -8.48
CA MET A 57 -1.34 3.48 -9.40
C MET A 57 -2.42 4.33 -8.71
N SER A 58 -3.23 3.75 -7.82
CA SER A 58 -4.29 4.49 -7.12
C SER A 58 -3.77 5.62 -6.22
N GLY A 59 -2.53 5.50 -5.75
CA GLY A 59 -1.88 6.46 -4.85
C GLY A 59 -1.15 7.61 -5.55
N LEU A 60 -0.83 7.47 -6.84
CA LEU A 60 -0.16 8.52 -7.61
C LEU A 60 -1.04 9.76 -7.83
N GLN A 61 -0.40 10.94 -7.92
CA GLN A 61 -1.08 12.17 -8.33
C GLN A 61 -1.53 12.10 -9.80
N ASN A 62 -2.60 12.84 -10.13
CA ASN A 62 -3.22 12.77 -11.46
C ASN A 62 -2.25 13.10 -12.60
N TRP A 63 -1.36 14.08 -12.43
CA TRP A 63 -0.36 14.40 -13.46
C TRP A 63 0.63 13.24 -13.66
N ALA A 64 1.05 12.56 -12.59
CA ALA A 64 1.98 11.43 -12.67
C ALA A 64 1.35 10.23 -13.39
N LYS A 65 0.05 9.99 -13.14
CA LYS A 65 -0.73 8.97 -13.88
C LYS A 65 -0.80 9.28 -15.38
N LEU A 66 -1.07 10.53 -15.73
CA LEU A 66 -1.13 10.96 -17.13
C LEU A 66 0.20 10.81 -17.84
N VAL A 67 1.33 11.03 -17.15
CA VAL A 67 2.67 10.80 -17.71
C VAL A 67 2.89 9.30 -17.95
N ALA A 68 2.58 8.44 -16.98
CA ALA A 68 2.77 6.99 -17.09
C ALA A 68 1.89 6.32 -18.17
N ILE A 69 0.71 6.86 -18.46
CA ILE A 69 -0.18 6.36 -19.53
C ILE A 69 0.30 6.80 -20.92
N ARG A 70 1.11 7.87 -21.00
CA ARG A 70 1.57 8.46 -22.27
C ARG A 70 2.98 8.03 -22.67
N SER A 71 3.69 7.32 -21.80
CA SER A 71 5.03 6.74 -22.01
C SER A 71 4.93 5.27 -22.39
#